data_AF-A0A1D2U0V1-F1
#
_entry.id   AF-A0A1D2U0V1-F1
#
_cell.length_a   1.000
_cell.length_b   1.000
_cell.length_c   1.000
_cell.angle_alpha   90.00
_cell.angle_beta   90.00
_cell.angle_gamma   90.00
#
_symmetry.space_group_name_H-M   'P 1'
#
loop_
_entity.id
_entity.type
_entity.pdbx_description
1 polymer ?
#
loop_
_entity_poly.entity_id
_entity_poly.type
_entity_poly.pdbx_seq_one_letter_code
_entity_poly.pdbx_strand_id
1 'polypeptide(L)'
;MLERELIIGFFIVRRLIEMHKLSSQTRDLALTIFACPARGRIVNRMNACDIDDLYDLERETRMTKKPLYLSNQFIHSYISFIARDETGNFSDVLIVSDFDRKHCIWRIPVPEIRKLFLTAVRDYPHSLQYTFDADKGDYNITTNQNGTTHHSLGSTGSLSRARRPKMHS
;
A
#
# COMPACT_ATOMS: atom_id res chain seq x y z
N MET A 1 -9.28 5.92 19.24
CA MET A 1 -8.08 6.73 18.93
C MET A 1 -7.37 6.18 17.69
N LEU A 2 -7.00 4.90 17.65
CA LEU A 2 -6.27 4.28 16.52
C LEU A 2 -7.04 4.24 15.17
N GLU A 3 -8.35 3.96 15.16
CA GLU A 3 -9.14 3.93 13.91
C GLU A 3 -9.03 5.26 13.13
N ARG A 4 -9.19 6.39 13.83
CA ARG A 4 -9.03 7.72 13.24
C ARG A 4 -7.64 7.93 12.64
N GLU A 5 -6.59 7.46 13.32
CA GLU A 5 -5.21 7.58 12.82
C GLU A 5 -4.99 6.74 11.56
N LEU A 6 -5.56 5.53 11.50
CA LEU A 6 -5.54 4.69 10.31
C LEU A 6 -6.26 5.38 9.15
N ILE A 7 -7.47 5.88 9.36
CA ILE A 7 -8.24 6.59 8.32
C ILE A 7 -7.45 7.78 7.77
N ILE A 8 -6.87 8.60 8.65
CA ILE A 8 -6.04 9.75 8.24
C ILE A 8 -4.80 9.28 7.47
N GLY A 9 -4.10 8.24 7.95
CA GLY A 9 -2.92 7.69 7.28
C GLY A 9 -3.24 7.18 5.87
N PHE A 10 -4.32 6.41 5.72
CA PHE A 10 -4.76 5.89 4.42
C PHE A 10 -5.27 6.98 3.48
N PHE A 11 -5.90 8.03 4.02
CA PHE A 11 -6.27 9.23 3.26
C PHE A 11 -5.02 9.95 2.70
N ILE A 12 -3.99 10.15 3.53
CA ILE A 12 -2.73 10.76 3.10
C ILE A 12 -2.07 9.93 2.01
N VAL A 13 -1.94 8.61 2.21
CA VAL A 13 -1.35 7.71 1.20
C VAL A 13 -2.10 7.80 -0.12
N ARG A 14 -3.45 7.73 -0.10
CA ARG A 14 -4.26 7.89 -1.29
C ARG A 14 -3.99 9.22 -1.99
N ARG A 15 -3.99 10.31 -1.23
CA ARG A 15 -3.77 11.64 -1.79
C ARG A 15 -2.40 11.77 -2.43
N LEU A 16 -1.36 11.20 -1.82
CA LEU A 16 -0.01 11.20 -2.39
C LEU A 16 0.07 10.36 -3.68
N ILE A 17 -0.65 9.24 -3.76
CA ILE A 17 -0.77 8.45 -4.99
C ILE A 17 -1.46 9.26 -6.10
N GLU A 18 -2.62 9.86 -5.80
CA GLU A 18 -3.40 10.65 -6.77
C GLU A 18 -2.65 11.89 -7.27
N MET A 19 -1.82 12.50 -6.41
CA MET A 19 -0.98 13.64 -6.77
C MET A 19 0.33 13.23 -7.47
N HIS A 20 0.53 11.95 -7.77
CA HIS A 20 1.78 11.43 -8.32
C HIS A 20 3.02 11.82 -7.48
N LYS A 21 2.87 11.85 -6.16
CA LYS A 21 3.95 12.15 -5.19
C LYS A 21 4.61 10.91 -4.62
N LEU A 22 4.09 9.73 -4.93
CA LEU A 22 4.74 8.45 -4.68
C LEU A 22 5.16 7.83 -6.01
N SER A 23 6.20 7.02 -5.97
CA SER A 23 6.67 6.25 -7.12
C SER A 23 5.76 5.07 -7.45
N SER A 24 5.99 4.49 -8.63
CA SER A 24 5.41 3.20 -9.02
C SER A 24 5.66 2.09 -7.99
N GLN A 25 6.82 2.07 -7.32
CA GLN A 25 7.14 1.07 -6.29
C GLN A 25 6.13 1.08 -5.14
N THR A 26 5.79 2.27 -4.61
CA THR A 26 4.78 2.35 -3.54
C THR A 26 3.39 2.16 -4.09
N ARG A 27 3.04 2.80 -5.21
CA ARG A 27 1.70 2.71 -5.81
C ARG A 27 1.31 1.27 -6.16
N ASP A 28 2.27 0.47 -6.61
CA ASP A 28 2.07 -0.90 -7.06
C ASP A 28 2.49 -1.94 -6.01
N LEU A 29 2.75 -1.51 -4.77
CA LEU A 29 3.11 -2.39 -3.65
C LEU A 29 2.05 -3.49 -3.44
N ALA A 30 2.50 -4.74 -3.49
CA ALA A 30 1.66 -5.89 -3.20
C ALA A 30 1.48 -6.06 -1.68
N LEU A 31 0.26 -5.83 -1.21
CA LEU A 31 -0.14 -6.02 0.20
C LEU A 31 -0.94 -7.30 0.35
N THR A 32 -0.55 -8.13 1.31
CA THR A 32 -1.21 -9.40 1.61
C THR A 32 -2.33 -9.18 2.62
N ILE A 33 -3.57 -9.45 2.21
CA ILE A 33 -4.75 -9.34 3.07
C ILE A 33 -5.58 -10.62 2.97
N PHE A 34 -6.61 -10.74 3.78
CA PHE A 34 -7.43 -11.95 3.86
C PHE A 34 -8.90 -11.60 3.70
N ALA A 35 -9.60 -12.33 2.83
CA ALA A 35 -11.03 -12.22 2.65
C ALA A 35 -11.74 -13.27 3.52
N CYS A 36 -12.57 -12.81 4.44
CA CYS A 36 -13.46 -13.65 5.23
C CYS A 36 -14.87 -13.55 4.61
N PRO A 37 -15.42 -14.62 4.02
CA PRO A 37 -16.64 -14.55 3.22
C PRO A 37 -17.87 -14.27 4.06
N ALA A 38 -18.83 -13.56 3.48
CA ALA A 38 -20.14 -13.35 4.11
C ALA A 38 -20.91 -14.67 4.23
N ARG A 39 -21.63 -14.85 5.34
CA ARG A 39 -22.50 -16.02 5.60
C ARG A 39 -23.85 -15.96 4.87
N GLY A 40 -24.05 -14.97 4.00
CA GLY A 40 -25.28 -14.78 3.22
C GLY A 40 -26.39 -13.97 3.92
N ARG A 41 -26.15 -13.50 5.16
CA ARG A 41 -27.07 -12.57 5.84
C ARG A 41 -26.91 -11.15 5.30
N ILE A 42 -28.01 -10.40 5.31
CA ILE A 42 -27.98 -8.98 4.92
C ILE A 42 -27.32 -8.18 6.04
N VAL A 43 -26.16 -7.60 5.72
CA VAL A 43 -25.50 -6.63 6.60
C VAL A 43 -26.31 -5.34 6.59
N ASN A 44 -26.62 -4.77 7.75
CA ASN A 44 -27.32 -3.51 7.92
C ASN A 44 -26.91 -2.85 9.23
N ARG A 45 -27.35 -1.61 9.47
CA ARG A 45 -26.86 -0.82 10.61
C ARG A 45 -27.19 -1.41 11.97
N MET A 46 -28.20 -2.28 12.05
CA MET A 46 -28.62 -2.90 13.31
C MET A 46 -27.79 -4.13 13.68
N ASN A 47 -27.26 -4.86 12.68
CA ASN A 47 -26.45 -6.07 12.90
C ASN A 47 -24.97 -5.90 12.54
N ALA A 48 -24.56 -4.70 12.13
CA ALA A 48 -23.22 -4.43 11.61
C ALA A 48 -22.09 -4.76 12.61
N CYS A 49 -22.41 -4.77 13.92
CA CYS A 49 -21.47 -5.13 14.98
C CYS A 49 -21.31 -6.65 15.17
N ASP A 50 -22.25 -7.46 14.66
CA ASP A 50 -22.30 -8.91 14.88
C ASP A 50 -21.45 -9.63 13.81
N ILE A 51 -20.17 -9.29 13.75
CA ILE A 51 -19.29 -9.73 12.65
C ILE A 51 -19.13 -11.26 12.57
N ASP A 52 -19.14 -11.96 13.70
CA ASP A 52 -19.07 -13.43 13.77
C ASP A 52 -20.31 -14.10 13.16
N ASP A 53 -21.45 -13.43 13.25
CA ASP A 53 -22.74 -13.87 12.72
C ASP A 53 -22.89 -13.53 11.22
N LEU A 54 -22.22 -12.47 10.77
CA LEU A 54 -22.27 -11.97 9.40
C LEU A 54 -21.23 -12.60 8.48
N TYR A 55 -20.06 -12.92 9.01
CA TYR A 55 -18.90 -13.38 8.25
C TYR A 55 -18.31 -14.66 8.85
N ASP A 56 -17.69 -15.45 8.00
CA ASP A 56 -16.93 -16.63 8.42
C ASP A 56 -15.47 -16.23 8.65
N LEU A 57 -15.13 -15.90 9.90
CA LEU A 57 -13.78 -15.46 10.27
C LEU A 57 -12.77 -16.61 10.36
N GLU A 58 -13.23 -17.85 10.44
CA GLU A 58 -12.38 -19.04 10.48
C GLU A 58 -11.92 -19.44 9.08
N ARG A 59 -12.74 -19.17 8.06
CA ARG A 59 -12.42 -19.43 6.66
C ARG A 59 -11.94 -18.18 5.96
N GLU A 60 -10.62 -18.04 5.81
CA GLU A 60 -10.04 -16.92 5.08
C GLU A 60 -9.37 -17.31 3.78
N THR A 61 -9.46 -16.43 2.78
CA THR A 61 -8.72 -16.55 1.52
C THR A 61 -7.66 -15.47 1.44
N ARG A 62 -6.40 -15.87 1.29
CA ARG A 62 -5.28 -14.93 1.06
C ARG A 62 -5.48 -14.21 -0.27
N MET A 63 -5.36 -12.88 -0.25
CA MET A 63 -5.54 -11.99 -1.38
C MET A 63 -4.38 -10.99 -1.45
N THR A 64 -4.06 -10.54 -2.67
CA THR A 64 -3.09 -9.47 -2.90
C THR A 64 -3.82 -8.24 -3.41
N LYS A 65 -3.63 -7.10 -2.74
CA LYS A 65 -4.24 -5.82 -3.14
C LYS A 65 -3.20 -4.71 -3.19
N LYS A 66 -3.48 -3.72 -4.03
CA LYS A 66 -2.67 -2.48 -4.13
C LYS A 66 -3.08 -1.49 -3.04
N PRO A 67 -2.22 -0.51 -2.68
CA PRO A 67 -2.51 0.45 -1.63
C PRO A 67 -3.75 1.30 -1.91
N LEU A 68 -4.00 1.66 -3.18
CA LEU A 68 -5.19 2.43 -3.53
C LEU A 68 -6.48 1.68 -3.18
N TYR A 69 -6.51 0.36 -3.34
CA TYR A 69 -7.67 -0.44 -2.94
C TYR A 69 -7.87 -0.44 -1.42
N LEU A 70 -6.80 -0.64 -0.65
CA LEU A 70 -6.88 -0.58 0.81
C LEU A 70 -7.30 0.82 1.27
N SER A 71 -6.69 1.88 0.75
CA SER A 71 -7.10 3.25 1.05
C SER A 71 -8.59 3.49 0.81
N ASN A 72 -9.15 2.94 -0.28
CA ASN A 72 -10.58 3.03 -0.56
C ASN A 72 -11.41 2.31 0.51
N GLN A 73 -10.97 1.15 1.00
CA GLN A 73 -11.67 0.45 2.10
C GLN A 73 -11.71 1.29 3.38
N PHE A 74 -10.61 1.97 3.73
CA PHE A 74 -10.57 2.82 4.94
C PHE A 74 -11.38 4.11 4.80
N ILE A 75 -11.39 4.74 3.63
CA ILE A 75 -12.11 6.00 3.40
C ILE A 75 -13.62 5.76 3.25
N HIS A 76 -14.00 4.63 2.66
CA HIS A 76 -15.40 4.25 2.43
C HIS A 76 -15.84 3.08 3.32
N SER A 77 -15.24 2.96 4.50
CA SER A 77 -15.54 1.88 5.43
C SER A 77 -16.99 2.00 5.92
N TYR A 78 -17.72 0.89 5.85
CA TYR A 78 -19.01 0.72 6.47
C TYR A 78 -18.86 0.37 7.96
N ILE A 79 -18.00 -0.61 8.26
CA ILE A 79 -17.58 -0.98 9.61
C ILE A 79 -16.08 -1.25 9.63
N SER A 80 -15.45 -0.96 10.77
CA SER A 80 -14.07 -1.33 11.04
C SER A 80 -13.90 -1.77 12.50
N PHE A 81 -13.05 -2.78 12.72
CA PHE A 81 -12.67 -3.27 14.04
C PHE A 81 -11.17 -3.48 14.08
N ILE A 82 -10.58 -3.31 15.25
CA ILE A 82 -9.15 -3.56 15.46
C ILE A 82 -9.04 -4.75 16.39
N ALA A 83 -8.51 -5.85 15.87
CA ALA A 83 -8.29 -7.07 16.61
C ALA A 83 -7.00 -6.96 17.43
N ARG A 84 -6.98 -7.68 18.55
CA ARG A 84 -5.79 -7.88 19.37
C ARG A 84 -5.46 -9.36 19.43
N ASP A 85 -4.18 -9.67 19.48
CA ASP A 85 -3.71 -11.03 19.74
C ASP A 85 -3.80 -11.37 21.24
N GLU A 86 -3.42 -12.60 21.58
CA GLU A 86 -3.38 -13.10 22.96
C GLU A 86 -2.45 -12.31 23.88
N THR A 87 -1.46 -11.61 23.31
CA THR A 87 -0.54 -10.73 24.07
C THR A 87 -1.14 -9.35 24.32
N GLY A 88 -2.33 -9.07 23.78
CA GLY A 88 -3.01 -7.79 23.86
C GLY A 88 -2.52 -6.75 22.85
N ASN A 89 -1.61 -7.11 21.94
CA ASN A 89 -1.10 -6.21 20.91
C ASN A 89 -2.06 -6.16 19.72
N PHE A 90 -2.09 -5.04 19.00
CA PHE A 90 -2.89 -4.93 17.78
C PHE A 90 -2.35 -5.85 16.69
N SER A 91 -3.17 -6.81 16.26
CA SER A 91 -2.78 -7.82 15.28
C SER A 91 -3.29 -7.49 13.88
N ASP A 92 -4.57 -7.12 13.79
CA ASP A 92 -5.30 -6.99 12.54
C ASP A 92 -6.33 -5.88 12.58
N VAL A 93 -6.68 -5.40 11.39
CA VAL A 93 -7.86 -4.56 11.16
C VAL A 93 -8.85 -5.36 10.34
N LEU A 94 -10.05 -5.52 10.87
CA LEU A 94 -11.20 -6.06 10.14
C LEU A 94 -11.97 -4.87 9.57
N ILE A 95 -12.13 -4.81 8.25
CA ILE A 95 -12.74 -3.66 7.59
C ILE A 95 -13.54 -4.09 6.38
N VAL A 96 -14.62 -3.38 6.11
CA VAL A 96 -15.41 -3.60 4.90
C VAL A 96 -16.08 -2.33 4.45
N SER A 97 -16.08 -2.09 3.14
CA SER A 97 -16.82 -0.99 2.51
C SER A 97 -18.28 -1.35 2.24
N ASP A 98 -19.10 -0.34 1.93
CA ASP A 98 -20.48 -0.56 1.50
C ASP A 98 -20.60 -1.46 0.26
N PHE A 99 -19.59 -1.44 -0.61
CA PHE A 99 -19.56 -2.25 -1.81
C PHE A 99 -19.27 -3.73 -1.50
N ASP A 100 -18.31 -3.98 -0.61
CA ASP A 100 -17.82 -5.33 -0.32
C ASP A 100 -18.64 -6.09 0.75
N ARG A 101 -19.46 -5.40 1.56
CA ARG A 101 -20.18 -5.99 2.72
C ARG A 101 -21.10 -7.15 2.40
N LYS A 102 -21.55 -7.29 1.15
CA LYS A 102 -22.36 -8.43 0.71
C LYS A 102 -21.54 -9.67 0.33
N HIS A 103 -20.21 -9.53 0.24
CA HIS A 103 -19.30 -10.55 -0.27
C HIS A 103 -18.32 -11.04 0.80
N CYS A 104 -17.62 -10.13 1.47
CA CYS A 104 -16.62 -10.46 2.47
C CYS A 104 -16.29 -9.28 3.38
N ILE A 105 -15.71 -9.57 4.54
CA ILE A 105 -14.95 -8.61 5.34
C ILE A 105 -13.45 -8.85 5.11
N TRP A 106 -12.67 -7.77 5.07
CA TRP A 106 -11.23 -7.83 4.89
C TRP A 106 -10.53 -7.86 6.24
N ARG A 107 -9.68 -8.86 6.48
CA ARG A 107 -8.71 -8.88 7.57
C ARG A 107 -7.35 -8.41 7.04
N ILE A 108 -6.85 -7.33 7.60
CA ILE A 108 -5.61 -6.66 7.20
C ILE A 108 -4.61 -6.74 8.36
N PRO A 109 -3.51 -7.50 8.22
CA PRO A 109 -2.49 -7.55 9.25
C PRO A 109 -1.85 -6.19 9.48
N VAL A 110 -1.67 -5.80 10.74
CA VAL A 110 -0.95 -4.57 11.12
C VAL A 110 0.47 -4.49 10.51
N PRO A 111 1.24 -5.59 10.39
CA PRO A 111 2.52 -5.56 9.70
C PRO A 111 2.44 -5.08 8.23
N GLU A 112 1.36 -5.37 7.52
CA GLU A 112 1.17 -4.93 6.13
C GLU A 112 0.81 -3.44 6.06
N ILE A 113 0.01 -2.94 7.01
CA ILE A 113 -0.25 -1.50 7.16
C ILE A 113 1.06 -0.75 7.44
N ARG A 114 1.85 -1.25 8.41
CA ARG A 114 3.16 -0.69 8.76
C ARG A 114 4.11 -0.69 7.56
N LYS A 115 4.16 -1.79 6.81
CA LYS A 115 4.95 -1.92 5.58
C LYS A 115 4.57 -0.83 4.58
N LEU A 116 3.27 -0.63 4.31
CA LEU A 116 2.80 0.42 3.42
C LEU A 116 3.24 1.81 3.89
N PHE A 117 2.96 2.16 5.15
CA PHE A 117 3.27 3.50 5.66
C PHE A 117 4.77 3.79 5.67
N LEU A 118 5.60 2.82 6.09
CA LEU A 118 7.05 2.98 6.05
C LEU A 118 7.59 3.09 4.62
N THR A 119 6.98 2.37 3.67
CA THR A 119 7.36 2.47 2.25
C THR A 119 7.00 3.86 1.71
N ALA A 120 5.79 4.34 1.97
CA ALA A 120 5.34 5.66 1.53
C ALA A 120 6.14 6.82 2.15
N VAL A 121 6.50 6.74 3.43
CA VAL A 121 7.32 7.78 4.10
C VAL A 121 8.74 7.84 3.55
N ARG A 122 9.27 6.70 3.10
CA ARG A 122 10.61 6.61 2.50
C ARG A 122 10.59 6.83 0.99
N ASP A 123 9.43 7.09 0.40
CA ASP A 123 9.28 7.24 -1.04
C ASP A 123 9.42 8.69 -1.48
N TYR A 124 10.59 8.99 -2.05
CA TYR A 124 10.89 10.26 -2.69
C TYR A 124 11.13 10.01 -4.18
N PRO A 125 10.13 10.20 -5.06
CA PRO A 125 10.31 9.96 -6.48
C PRO A 125 11.39 10.88 -7.05
N HIS A 126 12.36 10.30 -7.76
CA HIS A 126 13.52 11.03 -8.29
C HIS A 126 13.30 11.57 -9.71
N SER A 127 12.36 10.99 -10.44
CA SER A 127 12.01 11.45 -11.78
C SER A 127 10.50 11.53 -11.94
N LEU A 128 10.05 12.55 -12.65
CA LEU A 128 8.65 12.77 -12.96
C LEU A 128 8.54 13.11 -14.46
N GLN A 129 7.87 12.25 -15.22
CA GLN A 129 7.69 12.38 -16.66
C GLN A 129 6.24 12.76 -16.97
N TYR A 130 6.07 13.78 -17.80
CA TYR A 130 4.78 14.22 -18.34
C TYR A 130 4.70 13.88 -19.82
N THR A 131 3.61 13.25 -20.24
CA THR A 131 3.31 12.99 -21.66
C THR A 131 1.91 13.48 -21.94
N PHE A 132 1.78 14.49 -22.81
CA PHE A 132 0.47 15.05 -23.15
C PHE A 132 -0.38 14.01 -23.86
N ASP A 133 -1.63 13.90 -23.44
CA ASP A 133 -2.64 12.98 -23.95
C ASP A 133 -3.80 13.84 -24.50
N ALA A 134 -3.90 13.87 -25.83
CA ALA A 134 -4.87 14.71 -26.52
C ALA A 134 -6.33 14.30 -26.24
N ASP A 135 -6.58 13.02 -25.97
CA ASP A 135 -7.91 12.50 -25.69
C ASP A 135 -8.37 12.90 -24.29
N LYS A 136 -7.45 12.94 -23.32
CA LYS A 136 -7.72 13.51 -21.99
C LYS A 136 -7.74 15.04 -21.96
N GLY A 137 -7.05 15.68 -22.90
CA GLY A 137 -6.75 17.11 -22.82
C GLY A 137 -5.82 17.45 -21.65
N ASP A 138 -5.02 16.50 -21.17
CA ASP A 138 -4.15 16.62 -19.99
C ASP A 138 -2.92 15.69 -20.11
N TYR A 139 -2.02 15.69 -19.13
CA TYR A 139 -0.80 14.90 -19.13
C TYR A 139 -0.95 13.57 -18.39
N ASN A 140 -0.43 12.50 -18.99
CA ASN A 140 -0.12 11.26 -18.28
C ASN A 140 1.18 11.45 -17.49
N ILE A 141 1.12 11.21 -16.18
CA ILE A 141 2.24 11.41 -15.25
C ILE A 141 2.80 10.06 -14.79
N THR A 142 4.11 9.86 -14.98
CA THR A 142 4.84 8.69 -14.49
C THR A 142 5.91 9.10 -13.49
N THR A 143 6.00 8.35 -12.38
CA THR A 143 6.99 8.55 -11.32
C THR A 143 7.76 7.27 -11.04
N ASN A 144 9.09 7.40 -10.98
CA ASN A 144 9.99 6.28 -10.71
C ASN A 144 10.99 6.64 -9.60
N GLN A 145 11.41 5.62 -8.85
CA GLN A 145 12.61 5.69 -8.02
C GLN A 145 13.81 5.13 -8.78
N ASN A 146 14.99 5.69 -8.53
CA ASN A 146 16.23 5.04 -8.96
C ASN A 146 16.39 3.74 -8.17
N GLY A 147 16.73 2.65 -8.85
CA GLY A 147 17.11 1.39 -8.19
C GLY A 147 18.23 1.67 -7.18
N THR A 148 18.08 1.15 -5.96
CA THR A 148 19.04 1.32 -4.89
C THR A 148 20.42 0.85 -5.37
N THR A 149 21.34 1.77 -5.63
CA THR A 149 22.76 1.43 -5.75
C THR A 149 23.22 0.97 -4.39
N HIS A 150 23.31 -0.36 -4.20
CA HIS A 150 24.12 -0.92 -3.13
C HIS A 150 25.56 -0.43 -3.36
N HIS A 151 25.96 0.62 -2.64
CA HIS A 151 27.38 0.92 -2.44
C HIS A 151 27.97 -0.21 -1.62
N SER A 152 28.50 -1.24 -2.28
CA SER A 152 29.46 -2.14 -1.67
C SER A 152 30.69 -1.30 -1.32
N LEU A 153 30.97 -1.16 -0.02
CA LEU A 153 32.23 -0.62 0.48
C LEU A 153 33.37 -1.40 -0.17
N GLY A 154 34.38 -0.65 -0.64
CA GLY A 154 35.46 -1.15 -1.46
C GLY A 154 36.31 -2.23 -0.78
N SER A 155 36.90 -3.07 -1.62
CA SER A 155 38.18 -3.70 -1.33
C SER A 155 39.20 -3.23 -2.36
N THR A 156 40.34 -2.84 -1.81
CA THR A 156 41.62 -2.42 -2.40
C THR A 156 42.11 -3.29 -3.56
N GLY A 157 42.70 -2.66 -4.59
CA GLY A 157 43.42 -3.42 -5.62
C GLY A 157 44.13 -2.56 -6.69
N SER A 158 45.33 -2.08 -6.35
CA SER A 158 46.48 -1.75 -7.21
C SER A 158 46.29 -0.86 -8.47
N LEU A 159 46.88 0.33 -8.41
CA LEU A 159 47.30 1.09 -9.59
C LEU A 159 48.21 0.25 -10.50
N SER A 160 47.93 0.25 -11.80
CA SER A 160 48.93 0.01 -12.84
C SER A 160 48.77 1.03 -13.97
N ARG A 161 49.91 1.46 -14.48
CA ARG A 161 50.17 2.71 -15.21
C ARG A 161 50.57 2.37 -16.65
N ALA A 162 49.90 2.91 -17.68
CA ALA A 162 50.40 3.15 -19.05
C ALA A 162 49.23 3.56 -19.97
N ARG A 163 49.31 4.37 -21.03
CA ARG A 163 50.25 5.33 -21.64
C ARG A 163 49.35 6.12 -22.63
N ARG A 164 49.38 7.46 -22.65
CA ARG A 164 48.72 8.25 -23.71
C ARG A 164 49.67 8.41 -24.91
N PRO A 165 49.21 8.29 -26.16
CA PRO A 165 50.00 8.70 -27.33
C PRO A 165 49.95 10.23 -27.50
N LYS A 166 51.07 10.80 -27.97
CA LYS A 166 51.28 12.23 -28.24
C LYS A 166 50.58 12.64 -29.54
N MET A 167 49.89 13.78 -29.54
CA MET A 167 49.57 14.53 -30.77
C MET A 167 50.75 15.46 -31.10
N HIS A 168 51.17 15.47 -32.36
CA HIS A 168 52.05 16.50 -32.93
C HIS A 168 51.19 17.56 -33.63
N SER A 169 51.70 18.80 -33.59
CA SER A 169 51.22 19.97 -34.34
C SER A 169 51.09 19.72 -35.83
#